data_AF-A0A7C9PQ03-F1
#
_entry.id   AF-A0A7C9PQ03-F1
#
_cell.length_a   1.000
_cell.length_b   1.000
_cell.length_c   1.000
_cell.angle_alpha   90.00
_cell.angle_beta   90.00
_cell.angle_gamma   90.00
#
_symmetry.space_group_name_H-M   'P 1'
#
loop_
_entity.id
_entity.type
_entity.pdbx_description
1 polymer ?
#
loop_
_entity_poly.entity_id
_entity_poly.type
_entity_poly.pdbx_seq_one_letter_code
_entity_poly.pdbx_strand_id
1 'polypeptide(L)' 'MNQLTFLDRLTVNVDSDPTGRRSLTREETFVLGWFIHHSTNRTYSEMARECKLSLEQCRGAVLGLREIGLLRLS' A
#
# COMPACT_ATOMS: atom_id res chain seq x y z
N MET A 1 9.77 -23.10 -4.80
CA MET A 1 8.35 -22.74 -4.58
C MET A 1 8.26 -21.21 -4.57
N ASN A 2 7.70 -20.57 -5.60
CA ASN A 2 7.36 -19.15 -5.54
C ASN A 2 5.90 -19.04 -5.09
N GLN A 3 5.69 -18.84 -3.79
CA GLN A 3 4.37 -18.57 -3.24
C GLN A 3 3.93 -17.19 -3.73
N LEU A 4 2.81 -17.15 -4.47
CA LEU A 4 2.11 -15.90 -4.76
C LEU A 4 1.66 -15.29 -3.43
N THR A 5 2.37 -14.25 -2.97
CA THR A 5 1.98 -13.53 -1.76
C THR A 5 0.90 -12.52 -2.16
N PHE A 6 -0.35 -12.87 -1.85
CA PHE A 6 -1.48 -11.96 -2.00
C PHE A 6 -1.26 -10.73 -1.12
N LEU A 7 -1.83 -9.59 -1.55
CA LEU A 7 -1.99 -8.46 -0.66
C LEU A 7 -2.91 -8.91 0.48
N ASP A 8 -2.55 -8.50 1.70
CA ASP A 8 -3.50 -8.56 2.80
C ASP A 8 -4.77 -7.81 2.36
N ARG A 9 -5.95 -8.21 2.85
CA ARG A 9 -7.18 -7.46 2.60
C ARG A 9 -7.08 -6.11 3.30
N LEU A 10 -6.58 -5.11 2.57
CA LEU A 10 -6.30 -3.78 3.11
C LEU A 10 -7.41 -2.83 2.65
N THR A 11 -7.94 -2.07 3.60
CA THR A 11 -8.89 -0.97 3.33
C THR A 11 -8.20 0.37 3.54
N VAL A 12 -8.50 1.33 2.67
CA VAL A 12 -8.03 2.71 2.80
C VAL A 12 -8.87 3.43 3.85
N ASN A 13 -8.23 4.08 4.82
CA ASN A 13 -8.89 4.90 5.83
C ASN A 13 -8.52 6.37 5.63
N VAL A 14 -9.30 7.08 4.82
CA VAL A 14 -9.05 8.48 4.42
C VAL A 14 -9.23 9.47 5.57
N ASP A 15 -10.02 9.12 6.58
CA ASP A 15 -10.29 9.97 7.74
C ASP A 15 -9.23 9.87 8.84
N SER A 16 -8.27 8.95 8.73
CA SER A 16 -7.22 8.76 9.72
C SER A 16 -5.86 9.18 9.19
N ASP A 17 -5.63 10.50 9.18
CA ASP A 17 -4.30 10.99 9.53
C ASP A 17 -4.35 11.53 10.98
N PRO A 18 -4.23 10.65 12.00
CA PRO A 18 -4.18 11.10 13.39
C PRO A 18 -2.92 11.94 13.68
N THR A 19 -1.97 12.01 12.75
CA THR A 19 -0.71 12.72 12.93
C THR A 19 -0.67 14.08 12.25
N GLY A 20 -1.34 14.27 11.10
CA GLY A 20 -1.39 15.52 10.33
C GLY A 20 -0.03 16.08 9.92
N ARG A 21 1.07 15.35 10.15
CA ARG A 21 2.42 15.92 10.29
C ARG A 21 3.44 15.34 9.34
N ARG A 22 3.17 14.20 8.72
CA ARG A 22 4.13 13.51 7.85
C ARG A 22 3.64 13.53 6.40
N SER A 23 4.43 14.15 5.53
CA SER A 23 4.25 14.03 4.09
C SER A 23 4.49 12.59 3.65
N LEU A 24 3.62 12.06 2.80
CA LEU A 24 3.82 10.77 2.15
C LEU A 24 5.03 10.83 1.22
N THR A 25 5.80 9.75 1.17
CA THR A 25 6.80 9.61 0.11
C THR A 25 6.12 9.43 -1.24
N ARG A 26 6.91 9.55 -2.31
CA ARG A 26 6.43 9.32 -3.67
C ARG A 26 5.88 7.90 -3.84
N GLU A 27 6.58 6.92 -3.26
CA GLU A 27 6.20 5.51 -3.28
C GLU A 27 4.90 5.26 -2.52
N GLU A 28 4.78 5.83 -1.31
CA GLU A 28 3.57 5.75 -0.49
C GLU A 28 2.37 6.39 -1.20
N THR A 29 2.57 7.52 -1.88
CA THR A 29 1.51 8.18 -2.66
C THR A 29 1.02 7.29 -3.81
N PHE A 30 1.94 6.66 -4.56
CA PHE A 30 1.55 5.76 -5.66
C PHE A 30 0.85 4.50 -5.17
N VAL A 31 1.34 3.89 -4.09
CA VAL A 31 0.73 2.70 -3.49
C VAL A 31 -0.66 3.03 -2.95
N LEU A 32 -0.82 4.15 -2.26
CA LEU A 32 -2.11 4.61 -1.73
C LEU A 32 -3.11 4.86 -2.87
N GLY A 33 -2.70 5.58 -3.92
CA GLY A 33 -3.54 5.79 -5.10
C GLY A 33 -3.93 4.48 -5.77
N TRP A 34 -3.00 3.52 -5.84
CA TRP A 34 -3.30 2.21 -6.40
C TRP A 34 -4.38 1.46 -5.61
N PHE A 35 -4.35 1.49 -4.27
CA PHE A 35 -5.40 0.89 -3.42
C PHE A 35 -6.76 1.55 -3.57
N ILE A 36 -6.82 2.86 -3.82
CA ILE A 36 -8.09 3.56 -4.05
C ILE A 36 -8.77 3.07 -5.33
N HIS A 37 -7.98 2.68 -6.33
CA HIS A 37 -8.48 2.30 -7.66
C HIS A 37 -8.60 0.79 -7.91
N HIS A 38 -8.08 -0.06 -7.02
CA HIS A 38 -8.03 -1.51 -7.23
C HIS A 38 -8.62 -2.28 -6.05
N SER A 39 -9.21 -3.44 -6.34
CA SER A 39 -9.73 -4.36 -5.32
C SER A 39 -8.61 -5.18 -4.65
N THR A 40 -8.90 -5.71 -3.46
CA THR A 40 -7.94 -6.43 -2.61
C THR A 40 -7.52 -7.81 -3.12
N ASN A 41 -8.04 -8.30 -4.25
CA ASN A 41 -7.73 -9.64 -4.77
C ASN A 41 -6.50 -9.66 -5.71
N ARG A 42 -5.46 -8.93 -5.32
CA ARG A 42 -4.28 -8.66 -6.15
C ARG A 42 -3.01 -8.97 -5.35
N THR A 43 -1.88 -9.10 -6.03
CA THR A 43 -0.60 -9.45 -5.43
C THR A 43 0.32 -8.24 -5.27
N TYR A 44 1.27 -8.34 -4.33
CA TYR A 44 2.33 -7.32 -4.19
C TYR A 44 3.13 -7.14 -5.48
N SER A 45 3.32 -8.20 -6.27
CA SER A 45 4.03 -8.14 -7.55
C SER A 45 3.28 -7.36 -8.62
N GLU A 46 1.94 -7.50 -8.69
CA GLU A 46 1.11 -6.71 -9.60
C GLU A 46 1.14 -5.23 -9.25
N MET A 47 1.00 -4.90 -7.96
CA MET A 47 1.08 -3.53 -7.47
C MET A 47 2.47 -2.92 -7.74
N ALA A 48 3.55 -3.63 -7.40
CA ALA A 48 4.91 -3.14 -7.65
C ALA A 48 5.14 -2.83 -9.14
N ARG A 49 4.68 -3.71 -10.03
CA ARG A 49 4.75 -3.51 -11.48
C ARG A 49 3.95 -2.29 -11.95
N GLU A 50 2.73 -2.12 -11.48
CA GLU A 50 1.83 -1.04 -11.89
C GLU A 50 2.24 0.32 -11.32
N CYS A 51 2.79 0.34 -10.09
CA CYS A 51 3.39 1.51 -9.48
C CYS A 51 4.82 1.81 -9.98
N LYS A 52 5.40 0.94 -10.83
CA LYS A 52 6.79 1.02 -11.31
C LYS A 52 7.82 1.06 -10.17
N LEU A 53 7.60 0.25 -9.14
CA LEU A 53 8.44 0.10 -7.96
C LEU A 53 9.12 -1.27 -7.94
N SER A 54 10.24 -1.40 -7.22
CA SER A 54 10.73 -2.71 -6.82
C SER A 54 9.75 -3.35 -5.81
N LEU A 55 9.78 -4.69 -5.69
CA LEU A 55 8.95 -5.39 -4.72
C LEU A 55 9.24 -4.95 -3.28
N GLU A 56 10.50 -4.63 -2.98
CA GLU A 56 10.94 -4.12 -1.68
C GLU A 56 10.39 -2.72 -1.40
N GLN A 57 10.50 -1.81 -2.37
CA GLN A 57 9.94 -0.45 -2.26
C GLN A 57 8.42 -0.49 -2.07
N CYS A 58 7.74 -1.34 -2.82
CA CYS A 58 6.29 -1.54 -2.69
C CYS A 58 5.91 -2.03 -1.30
N ARG A 59 6.60 -3.05 -0.77
CA ARG A 59 6.37 -3.54 0.60
C ARG A 59 6.65 -2.49 1.67
N GLY A 60 7.73 -1.74 1.52
CA GLY A 60 8.08 -0.65 2.43
C GLY A 60 7.02 0.46 2.45
N ALA A 61 6.52 0.85 1.28
CA ALA A 61 5.44 1.84 1.17
C ALA A 61 4.13 1.36 1.79
N VAL A 62 3.75 0.09 1.58
CA VAL A 62 2.56 -0.50 2.23
C VAL A 62 2.72 -0.50 3.75
N LEU A 63 3.90 -0.86 4.27
CA LEU A 63 4.18 -0.85 5.71
C LEU A 63 4.09 0.58 6.27
N GLY A 64 4.73 1.55 5.62
CA GLY A 64 4.70 2.95 6.06
C GLY A 64 3.29 3.53 6.11
N LEU A 65 2.45 3.22 5.11
CA LEU A 65 1.04 3.61 5.09
C LEU A 65 0.21 2.94 6.20
N ARG A 66 0.55 1.70 6.60
CA ARG A 66 -0.08 1.01 7.73
C ARG A 66 0.32 1.64 9.07
N GLU A 67 1.59 2.00 9.23
CA GLU A 67 2.10 2.62 10.46
C GLU A 67 1.42 3.96 10.76
N ILE A 68 1.12 4.75 9.73
CA ILE A 68 0.38 6.02 9.88
C ILE A 68 -1.14 5.84 9.89
N GLY A 69 -1.62 4.60 9.74
CA GLY A 69 -3.04 4.26 9.86
C GLY A 69 -3.90 4.46 8.62
N LEU A 70 -3.31 4.85 7.47
CA LEU A 70 -4.03 5.04 6.20
C LEU A 70 -4.43 3.72 5.54
N LEU A 71 -3.72 2.63 5.84
CA LEU A 71 -4.11 1.27 5.44
C LEU A 71 -4.37 0.40 6.67
N ARG A 72 -5.50 -0.32 6.70
CA ARG A 72 -5.86 -1.26 7.78
C ARG A 72 -6.20 -2.63 7.23
N LEU A 73 -5.87 -3.68 7.99
CA LEU A 73 -6.31 -5.04 7.72
C LEU A 73 -7.83 -5.15 7.90
N SER A 74 -8.49 -5.92 7.04
CA SER A 74 -9.92 -6.24 7.06
C SER A 74 -10.15 -7.75 7.08
#